data_AF-A0A9D7U2U9-F1
#
_entry.id   AF-A0A9D7U2U9-F1
#
_cell.length_a   1.000
_cell.length_b   1.000
_cell.length_c   1.000
_cell.angle_alpha   90.00
_cell.angle_beta   90.00
_cell.angle_gamma   90.00
#
_symmetry.space_group_name_H-M   'P 1'
#
loop_
_entity.id
_entity.type
_entity.pdbx_description
1 polymer ?
#
loop_
_entity_poly.entity_id
_entity_poly.type
_entity_poly.pdbx_seq_one_letter_code
_entity_poly.pdbx_strand_id
1 'polypeptide(L)'
;MESMVNDVLVPYQRLARFDNDPFAILREIHVGVTYEDFESVLNTHPFSIMEWAGFLHVSERTLLRYKVDNKRFDEPLSERIIQIHNLYKKGLETFGEKESLDIWLNAKNIALGGLIPKSLFNSSYGIEILSNELTRISYGVFA
;
A
#
# COMPACT_ATOMS: atom_id res chain seq x y z
N MET A 1 -23.69 9.83 7.06
CA MET A 1 -22.25 10.19 7.06
C MET A 1 -21.42 9.22 7.89
N GLU A 2 -21.95 8.65 8.99
CA GLU A 2 -21.25 7.63 9.81
C GLU A 2 -21.06 6.25 9.15
N SER A 3 -21.88 5.86 8.16
CA SER A 3 -21.79 4.50 7.58
C SER A 3 -20.58 4.29 6.66
N MET A 4 -20.13 5.32 5.93
CA MET A 4 -18.97 5.22 5.04
C MET A 4 -17.64 5.15 5.79
N VAL A 5 -17.57 5.71 7.00
CA VAL A 5 -16.35 5.67 7.83
C VAL A 5 -16.13 4.26 8.39
N ASN A 6 -17.19 3.59 8.83
CA ASN A 6 -17.08 2.23 9.39
C ASN A 6 -16.68 1.20 8.33
N ASP A 7 -17.19 1.29 7.10
CA ASP A 7 -16.86 0.33 6.03
C ASP A 7 -15.39 0.42 5.58
N VAL A 8 -14.77 1.60 5.68
CA VAL A 8 -13.34 1.81 5.37
C VAL A 8 -12.44 1.31 6.51
N LEU A 9 -12.90 1.40 7.76
CA LEU A 9 -12.12 1.01 8.93
C LEU A 9 -12.01 -0.51 9.13
N VAL A 10 -13.02 -1.30 8.73
CA VAL A 10 -13.00 -2.77 8.92
C VAL A 10 -11.86 -3.46 8.13
N PRO A 11 -11.62 -3.14 6.84
CA PRO A 11 -10.44 -3.57 6.08
C PRO A 11 -9.12 -3.19 6.76
N TYR A 12 -9.02 -1.94 7.21
CA TYR A 12 -7.83 -1.42 7.89
C TYR A 12 -7.59 -2.15 9.21
N GLN A 13 -8.63 -2.42 9.99
CA GLN A 13 -8.54 -3.15 11.27
C GLN A 13 -8.02 -4.58 11.10
N ARG A 14 -8.36 -5.24 9.98
CA ARG A 14 -7.98 -6.62 9.74
C ARG A 14 -6.48 -6.77 9.44
N LEU A 15 -5.85 -5.77 8.83
CA LEU A 15 -4.39 -5.71 8.68
C LEU A 15 -3.73 -4.95 9.84
N ALA A 16 -4.46 -4.02 10.48
CA ALA A 16 -3.98 -3.27 11.63
C ALA A 16 -3.79 -4.10 12.90
N ARG A 17 -4.32 -5.34 12.92
CA ARG A 17 -3.96 -6.35 13.92
C ARG A 17 -2.45 -6.66 13.93
N PHE A 18 -1.70 -6.18 12.93
CA PHE A 18 -0.27 -6.41 12.76
C PHE A 18 0.60 -5.13 12.80
N ASP A 19 0.00 -3.94 12.89
CA ASP A 19 0.70 -2.68 12.63
C ASP A 19 1.79 -2.30 13.65
N ASN A 20 1.86 -2.99 14.79
CA ASN A 20 2.76 -2.62 15.90
C ASN A 20 3.72 -3.73 16.35
N ASP A 21 3.66 -4.94 15.77
CA ASP A 21 4.59 -6.04 16.08
C ASP A 21 5.35 -6.48 14.81
N PRO A 22 6.64 -6.09 14.66
CA PRO A 22 7.46 -6.50 13.51
C PRO A 22 7.52 -8.02 13.30
N PHE A 23 7.44 -8.81 14.38
CA PHE A 23 7.43 -10.26 14.28
C PHE A 23 6.09 -10.81 13.83
N ALA A 24 4.98 -10.12 14.12
CA ALA A 24 3.68 -10.49 13.57
C ALA A 24 3.62 -10.25 12.07
N ILE A 25 4.17 -9.13 11.60
CA ILE A 25 4.31 -8.83 10.17
C ILE A 25 5.15 -9.92 9.48
N LEU A 26 6.30 -10.27 10.05
CA LEU A 26 7.17 -11.32 9.48
C LEU A 26 6.46 -12.68 9.41
N ARG A 27 5.71 -13.05 10.45
CA ARG A 27 4.90 -14.29 10.44
C ARG A 27 3.85 -14.26 9.34
N GLU A 28 3.15 -13.14 9.16
CA GLU A 28 2.13 -13.01 8.12
C GLU A 28 2.74 -13.12 6.71
N ILE A 29 3.91 -12.52 6.49
CA ILE A 29 4.66 -12.63 5.24
C ILE A 29 4.97 -14.10 4.93
N HIS A 30 5.47 -14.85 5.91
CA HIS A 30 5.78 -16.28 5.74
C HIS A 30 4.54 -17.16 5.56
N VAL A 31 3.44 -16.86 6.26
CA VAL A 31 2.17 -17.60 6.12
C VAL A 31 1.50 -17.28 4.79
N GLY A 32 1.70 -16.06 4.28
CA GLY A 32 1.12 -15.54 3.06
C GLY A 32 -0.19 -14.81 3.29
N VAL A 33 -0.35 -13.64 2.68
CA VAL A 33 -1.57 -12.81 2.74
C VAL A 33 -2.70 -13.55 2.01
N THR A 34 -3.91 -13.60 2.59
CA THR A 34 -5.07 -14.18 1.88
C THR A 34 -5.58 -13.22 0.81
N TYR A 35 -6.31 -13.74 -0.19
CA TYR A 35 -6.96 -12.85 -1.15
C TYR A 35 -7.98 -11.92 -0.48
N GLU A 36 -8.73 -12.37 0.54
CA GLU A 36 -9.68 -11.50 1.23
C GLU A 36 -9.00 -10.34 1.97
N ASP A 37 -7.82 -10.57 2.55
CA ASP A 37 -7.03 -9.53 3.21
C ASP A 37 -6.44 -8.58 2.16
N PHE A 38 -5.97 -9.09 1.02
CA PHE A 38 -5.56 -8.25 -0.12
C PHE A 38 -6.72 -7.44 -0.72
N GLU A 39 -7.91 -8.00 -0.86
CA GLU A 39 -9.09 -7.30 -1.38
C GLU A 39 -9.48 -6.13 -0.45
N SER A 40 -9.30 -6.33 0.86
CA SER A 40 -9.44 -5.29 1.88
C SER A 40 -8.43 -4.14 1.66
N VAL A 41 -7.16 -4.45 1.36
CA VAL A 41 -6.17 -3.45 0.94
C VAL A 41 -6.63 -2.74 -0.33
N LEU A 42 -6.97 -3.51 -1.37
CA LEU A 42 -7.34 -2.96 -2.67
C LEU A 42 -8.47 -1.93 -2.55
N ASN A 43 -9.49 -2.22 -1.76
CA ASN A 43 -10.66 -1.35 -1.58
C ASN A 43 -10.37 -0.07 -0.75
N THR A 44 -9.28 -0.05 0.02
CA THR A 44 -8.89 1.11 0.84
C THR A 44 -7.86 2.02 0.17
N HIS A 45 -7.26 1.58 -0.94
CA HIS A 45 -6.23 2.32 -1.66
C HIS A 45 -6.80 2.92 -2.97
N PRO A 46 -6.27 4.05 -3.46
CA PRO A 46 -6.71 4.70 -4.69
C PRO A 46 -6.10 4.04 -5.94
N PHE A 47 -5.85 2.72 -5.88
CA PHE A 47 -5.11 1.97 -6.88
C PHE A 47 -6.03 0.95 -7.54
N SER A 48 -6.02 0.94 -8.87
CA SER A 48 -6.75 -0.06 -9.65
C SER A 48 -6.09 -1.45 -9.51
N ILE A 49 -6.85 -2.50 -9.84
CA ILE A 49 -6.31 -3.86 -9.91
C ILE A 49 -5.13 -3.97 -10.90
N MET A 50 -5.16 -3.20 -11.99
CA MET A 50 -4.09 -3.15 -12.99
C MET A 50 -2.81 -2.54 -12.40
N GLU A 51 -2.94 -1.49 -11.59
CA GLU A 51 -1.81 -0.88 -10.90
C GLU A 51 -1.23 -1.83 -9.86
N TRP A 52 -2.06 -2.49 -9.07
CA TRP A 52 -1.61 -3.54 -8.16
C TRP A 52 -0.90 -4.69 -8.89
N ALA A 53 -1.40 -5.12 -10.04
CA ALA A 53 -0.73 -6.14 -10.85
C ALA A 53 0.67 -5.67 -11.28
N GLY A 54 0.80 -4.42 -11.73
CA GLY A 54 2.08 -3.80 -12.05
C GLY A 54 3.00 -3.68 -10.84
N PHE A 55 2.49 -3.27 -9.69
CA PHE A 55 3.24 -3.18 -8.44
C PHE A 55 3.69 -4.55 -7.94
N LEU A 56 2.93 -5.60 -8.20
CA LEU A 56 3.25 -6.96 -7.78
C LEU A 56 4.01 -7.76 -8.84
N HIS A 57 4.32 -7.16 -9.99
CA HIS A 57 4.98 -7.81 -11.13
C HIS A 57 4.28 -9.09 -11.60
N VAL A 58 2.96 -9.10 -11.56
CA VAL A 58 2.13 -10.20 -12.05
C VAL A 58 1.12 -9.67 -13.06
N SER A 59 0.52 -10.57 -13.83
CA SER A 59 -0.61 -10.20 -14.68
C SER A 59 -1.88 -9.97 -13.86
N GLU A 60 -2.79 -9.13 -14.33
CA GLU A 60 -4.13 -9.00 -13.75
C GLU A 60 -4.85 -10.35 -13.68
N ARG A 61 -4.71 -11.19 -14.72
CA ARG A 61 -5.21 -12.57 -14.74
C ARG A 61 -4.67 -13.40 -13.57
N THR A 62 -3.41 -13.22 -13.19
CA THR A 62 -2.80 -13.91 -12.05
C THR A 62 -3.45 -13.46 -10.74
N LEU A 63 -3.64 -12.15 -10.53
CA LEU A 63 -4.33 -11.63 -9.34
C LEU A 63 -5.78 -12.12 -9.25
N LEU A 64 -6.52 -12.11 -10.36
CA LEU A 64 -7.89 -12.62 -10.40
C LEU A 64 -7.96 -14.13 -10.14
N ARG A 65 -6.92 -14.90 -10.51
CA ARG A 65 -6.86 -16.32 -10.18
C ARG A 65 -6.70 -16.56 -8.67
N TYR A 66 -5.93 -15.72 -7.96
CA TYR A 66 -5.84 -15.80 -6.50
C TYR A 66 -7.23 -15.64 -5.84
N LYS A 67 -8.09 -14.76 -6.39
CA LYS A 67 -9.48 -14.61 -5.98
C LYS A 67 -10.29 -15.89 -6.16
N VAL A 68 -10.25 -16.45 -7.38
CA VAL A 68 -11.07 -17.61 -7.75
C VAL A 68 -10.65 -18.86 -6.98
N ASP A 69 -9.35 -19.08 -6.83
CA ASP A 69 -8.79 -20.27 -6.18
C ASP A 69 -8.82 -20.18 -4.64
N ASN A 70 -9.24 -19.03 -4.09
CA ASN A 70 -9.07 -18.62 -2.70
C ASN A 70 -7.68 -18.95 -2.11
N LYS A 71 -6.64 -18.55 -2.85
CA LYS A 71 -5.24 -18.83 -2.49
C LYS A 71 -4.63 -17.69 -1.69
N ARG A 72 -3.68 -18.05 -0.83
CA ARG A 72 -2.74 -17.10 -0.24
C ARG A 72 -1.68 -16.71 -1.26
N PHE A 73 -1.28 -15.45 -1.24
CA PHE A 73 -0.10 -14.96 -1.93
C PHE A 73 1.15 -15.64 -1.36
N ASP A 74 2.14 -15.89 -2.20
CA ASP A 74 3.44 -16.38 -1.74
C ASP A 74 4.19 -15.29 -0.96
N GLU A 75 5.32 -15.66 -0.35
CA GLU A 75 6.09 -14.79 0.52
C GLU A 75 6.51 -13.47 -0.15
N PRO A 76 7.08 -13.45 -1.39
CA PRO A 76 7.47 -12.20 -2.04
C PRO A 76 6.29 -11.29 -2.36
N LEU A 77 5.16 -11.84 -2.80
CA LEU A 77 3.95 -11.05 -3.08
C LEU A 77 3.34 -10.51 -1.79
N SER A 78 3.32 -11.33 -0.73
CA SER A 78 2.82 -10.96 0.59
C SER A 78 3.62 -9.83 1.22
N GLU A 79 4.96 -9.95 1.22
CA GLU A 79 5.87 -8.89 1.64
C GLU A 79 5.56 -7.58 0.91
N ARG A 80 5.39 -7.65 -0.41
CA ARG A 80 5.17 -6.47 -1.22
C ARG A 80 3.82 -5.82 -1.00
N ILE A 81 2.75 -6.61 -0.84
CA ILE A 81 1.42 -6.10 -0.47
C ILE A 81 1.53 -5.30 0.84
N ILE A 82 2.20 -5.87 1.84
CA ILE A 82 2.38 -5.24 3.15
C ILE A 82 3.23 -3.97 3.06
N GLN A 83 4.33 -3.99 2.30
CA GLN A 83 5.17 -2.80 2.09
C GLN A 83 4.38 -1.64 1.48
N ILE A 84 3.59 -1.91 0.44
CA ILE A 84 2.76 -0.91 -0.24
C ILE A 84 1.68 -0.37 0.72
N HIS A 85 1.03 -1.26 1.47
CA HIS A 85 0.03 -0.88 2.46
C HIS A 85 0.59 0.05 3.53
N ASN A 86 1.73 -0.32 4.13
CA ASN A 86 2.39 0.45 5.17
C ASN A 86 2.85 1.83 4.67
N LEU A 87 3.34 1.89 3.42
CA LEU A 87 3.74 3.15 2.81
C LEU A 87 2.53 4.07 2.59
N TYR A 88 1.42 3.54 2.10
CA TYR A 88 0.19 4.32 1.92
C TYR A 88 -0.35 4.82 3.26
N LYS A 89 -0.35 3.97 4.30
CA LYS A 89 -0.71 4.34 5.68
C LYS A 89 0.13 5.50 6.19
N LYS A 90 1.46 5.40 6.07
CA LYS A 90 2.39 6.48 6.42
C LYS A 90 2.08 7.77 5.66
N GLY A 91 1.72 7.65 4.38
CA GLY A 91 1.25 8.77 3.57
C GLY A 91 0.02 9.45 4.18
N LEU A 92 -1.00 8.68 4.56
CA LEU A 92 -2.20 9.21 5.19
C LEU A 92 -1.90 9.90 6.51
N GLU A 93 -1.03 9.33 7.34
CA GLU A 93 -0.57 9.94 8.59
C GLU A 93 0.19 11.25 8.35
N THR A 94 0.98 11.32 7.28
CA THR A 94 1.79 12.49 6.92
C THR A 94 0.93 13.64 6.38
N PHE A 95 -0.04 13.35 5.51
CA PHE A 95 -0.87 14.36 4.85
C PHE A 95 -2.17 14.68 5.60
N GLY A 96 -2.61 13.82 6.51
CA GLY A 96 -3.85 13.97 7.30
C GLY A 96 -5.13 13.72 6.50
N GLU A 97 -5.14 14.06 5.21
CA GLU A 97 -6.28 13.90 4.31
C GLU A 97 -5.93 13.05 3.10
N LYS A 98 -6.84 12.15 2.75
CA LYS A 98 -6.71 11.26 1.58
C LYS A 98 -6.52 12.05 0.28
N GLU A 99 -7.29 13.12 0.07
CA GLU A 99 -7.22 13.93 -1.15
C GLU A 99 -5.83 14.55 -1.34
N SER A 100 -5.22 15.03 -0.25
CA SER A 100 -3.87 15.62 -0.28
C SER A 100 -2.81 14.58 -0.64
N LEU A 101 -2.91 13.37 -0.09
CA LEU A 101 -2.05 12.24 -0.47
C LEU A 101 -2.26 11.84 -1.94
N ASP A 102 -3.52 11.75 -2.39
CA ASP A 102 -3.86 11.35 -3.75
C ASP A 102 -3.31 12.37 -4.77
N ILE A 103 -3.39 13.67 -4.49
CA ILE A 103 -2.76 14.73 -5.29
C ILE A 103 -1.24 14.51 -5.35
N TRP A 104 -0.60 14.31 -4.19
CA TRP A 104 0.84 14.10 -4.12
C TRP A 104 1.27 12.87 -4.92
N LEU A 105 0.56 11.74 -4.78
CA LEU A 105 0.87 10.49 -5.48
C LEU A 105 0.85 10.62 -7.00
N ASN A 106 0.02 11.51 -7.54
CA ASN A 106 -0.17 11.71 -8.99
C ASN A 106 0.60 12.91 -9.56
N ALA A 107 1.14 13.80 -8.72
CA ALA A 107 1.88 14.97 -9.16
C ALA A 107 3.36 14.65 -9.42
N LYS A 108 3.99 15.35 -10.37
CA LYS A 108 5.46 15.34 -10.50
C LYS A 108 6.07 15.95 -9.25
N ASN A 109 7.02 15.26 -8.65
CA ASN A 109 7.69 15.71 -7.44
C ASN A 109 9.17 16.00 -7.72
N ILE A 110 9.58 17.26 -7.51
CA ILE A 110 10.97 17.73 -7.76
C ILE A 110 11.96 17.02 -6.83
N ALA A 111 11.60 16.83 -5.56
CA ALA A 111 12.44 16.15 -4.58
C ALA A 111 12.63 14.65 -4.90
N LEU A 112 11.75 14.09 -5.73
CA LEU A 112 11.88 12.74 -6.31
C LEU A 112 12.48 12.75 -7.74
N GLY A 113 13.26 13.77 -8.09
CA GLY A 113 13.89 13.87 -9.41
C GLY A 113 12.91 14.13 -10.55
N GLY A 114 11.74 14.70 -10.26
CA GLY A 114 10.69 14.99 -11.24
C GLY A 114 9.79 13.80 -11.56
N LEU A 115 9.96 12.67 -10.86
CA LEU A 115 9.12 11.48 -11.02
C LEU A 115 7.77 11.65 -10.32
N ILE A 116 6.79 10.88 -10.80
CA ILE A 116 5.47 10.77 -10.16
C ILE A 116 5.58 9.72 -9.05
N PRO A 117 5.24 10.01 -7.79
CA PRO A 117 5.43 9.07 -6.68
C PRO A 117 4.78 7.70 -6.94
N LYS A 118 3.58 7.66 -7.51
CA LYS A 118 2.87 6.41 -7.85
C LYS A 118 3.68 5.47 -8.76
N SER A 119 4.56 6.00 -9.60
CA SER A 119 5.41 5.19 -10.50
C SER A 119 6.50 4.41 -9.76
N LEU A 120 6.84 4.79 -8.53
CA LEU A 120 7.93 4.19 -7.74
C LEU A 120 7.50 2.95 -6.95
N PHE A 121 6.19 2.67 -6.83
CA PHE A 121 5.67 1.47 -6.16
C PHE A 121 6.05 0.15 -6.87
N ASN A 122 6.58 0.24 -8.09
CA ASN A 122 7.04 -0.89 -8.88
C ASN A 122 8.43 -1.42 -8.47
N SER A 123 9.07 -0.90 -7.41
CA SER A 123 10.30 -1.51 -6.87
C SER A 123 10.43 -1.26 -5.37
N SER A 124 11.08 -2.17 -4.65
CA SER A 124 11.36 -1.99 -3.22
C SER A 124 12.22 -0.75 -2.95
N TYR A 125 13.17 -0.44 -3.83
CA TYR A 125 13.97 0.78 -3.73
C TYR A 125 13.13 2.05 -3.95
N GLY A 126 12.17 2.02 -4.88
CA GLY A 126 11.22 3.11 -5.07
C GLY A 126 10.32 3.31 -3.84
N ILE A 127 9.85 2.24 -3.21
CA ILE A 127 9.10 2.30 -1.94
C ILE A 127 9.95 2.93 -0.82
N GLU A 128 11.24 2.59 -0.74
CA GLU A 128 12.16 3.20 0.24
C GLU A 128 12.34 4.71 0.00
N ILE A 129 12.54 5.12 -1.26
CA ILE A 129 12.61 6.53 -1.66
C ILE A 129 11.36 7.29 -1.21
N LEU A 130 10.18 6.73 -1.49
CA LEU A 130 8.89 7.31 -1.08
C LEU A 130 8.79 7.41 0.45
N SER A 131 9.18 6.35 1.17
CA SER A 131 9.16 6.34 2.63
C SER A 131 10.04 7.45 3.20
N ASN A 132 11.24 7.63 2.65
CA ASN A 132 12.18 8.67 3.08
C ASN A 132 11.64 10.08 2.80
N GLU A 133 11.00 10.30 1.64
CA GLU A 133 10.34 11.56 1.32
C GLU A 133 9.18 11.85 2.29
N LEU A 134 8.29 10.88 2.54
CA LEU A 134 7.20 11.06 3.51
C LEU A 134 7.72 11.44 4.90
N THR A 135 8.84 10.84 5.34
CA THR A 135 9.48 11.24 6.61
C THR A 135 9.98 12.68 6.58
N ARG A 136 10.54 13.17 5.47
CA ARG A 136 10.96 14.58 5.38
C ARG A 136 9.75 15.51 5.46
N ILE A 137 8.70 15.20 4.71
CA ILE A 137 7.45 15.96 4.72
C ILE A 137 6.86 16.00 6.14
N SER A 138 6.85 14.87 6.87
CA SER A 138 6.33 14.83 8.24
C SER A 138 7.09 15.71 9.24
N TYR A 139 8.37 15.99 8.99
CA TYR A 139 9.18 16.92 9.79
C TYR A 139 9.09 18.37 9.29
N GLY A 140 8.22 18.68 8.33
CA GLY A 140 8.11 20.01 7.73
C GLY A 140 9.31 20.40 6.87
N VAL A 141 10.12 19.43 6.45
CA VAL A 141 11.24 19.65 5.54
C VAL A 141 10.68 19.63 4.12
N PHE A 142 10.35 20.80 3.60
CA PHE A 142 10.05 21.01 2.19
C PHE A 142 11.36 21.34 1.47
N ALA A 143 11.69 20.57 0.42
CA ALA A 143 12.82 20.84 -0.48
C ALA A 143 12.32 21.51 -1.77
#